data_AF-A0A9E5UYX9-F1
#
_entry.id   AF-A0A9E5UYX9-F1
#
_cell.length_a   1.000
_cell.length_b   1.000
_cell.length_c   1.000
_cell.angle_alpha   90.00
_cell.angle_beta   90.00
_cell.angle_gamma   90.00
#
_symmetry.space_group_name_H-M   'P 1'
#
loop_
_entity.id
_entity.type
_entity.pdbx_description
1 polymer ?
#
loop_
_entity_poly.entity_id
_entity_poly.type
_entity_poly.pdbx_seq_one_letter_code
_entity_poly.pdbx_strand_id
1 'polypeptide(L)'
;MDLITLNECVSCNVSCSKKLVKSLCSKCYRNQYKKTQICIDCKDLKTNTFVKGRCQSCRTSYDRLVNPNTYAKSRAKNQQKIAKYVKEYDSSHQKEKNAREAKRRSVKIEATPKWVDLDKIQEFYKNCPAGMGVDHIIPLNNKEVCGLHVIENLQYLTKEENRRKAINSTAPHKIMTGG
;
A
#
# COMPACT_ATOMS: atom_id res chain seq x y z
N MET A 1 -23.48 2.61 -27.07
CA MET A 1 -22.46 1.68 -27.57
C MET A 1 -22.09 0.75 -26.44
N ASP A 2 -22.48 -0.50 -26.60
CA ASP A 2 -22.72 -1.45 -25.52
C ASP A 2 -21.45 -2.12 -25.01
N LEU A 3 -21.43 -2.40 -23.70
CA LEU A 3 -20.37 -3.14 -23.02
C LEU A 3 -20.26 -4.55 -23.61
N ILE A 4 -19.10 -4.93 -24.14
CA ILE A 4 -18.81 -6.34 -24.46
C ILE A 4 -18.64 -7.07 -23.14
N THR A 5 -19.67 -7.81 -22.73
CA THR A 5 -19.66 -8.61 -21.49
C THR A 5 -19.33 -10.05 -21.85
N LEU A 6 -18.18 -10.55 -21.42
CA LEU A 6 -17.82 -11.96 -21.56
C LEU A 6 -18.13 -12.70 -20.25
N ASN A 7 -18.60 -13.94 -20.36
CA ASN A 7 -18.77 -14.81 -19.20
C ASN A 7 -17.68 -15.91 -19.27
N GLU A 8 -16.85 -15.98 -18.24
CA GLU A 8 -15.90 -17.09 -18.05
C GLU A 8 -16.51 -18.10 -17.08
N CYS A 9 -16.57 -19.37 -17.48
CA CYS A 9 -17.01 -20.44 -16.59
C CYS A 9 -15.90 -20.77 -15.58
N VAL A 10 -16.17 -20.57 -14.28
CA VAL A 10 -15.18 -20.78 -13.21
C VAL A 10 -14.74 -22.25 -13.07
N SER A 11 -15.54 -23.20 -13.56
CA SER A 11 -15.24 -24.64 -13.48
C SER A 11 -14.44 -25.19 -14.65
N CYS A 12 -14.50 -24.58 -15.84
CA CYS A 12 -13.81 -25.08 -17.03
C CYS A 12 -12.98 -24.03 -17.79
N ASN A 13 -12.93 -22.79 -17.29
CA ASN A 13 -12.16 -21.67 -17.82
C ASN A 13 -12.43 -21.31 -19.30
N VAL A 14 -13.58 -21.72 -19.83
CA VAL A 14 -14.02 -21.40 -21.19
C VAL A 14 -14.72 -20.04 -21.22
N SER A 15 -14.30 -19.16 -22.13
CA SER A 15 -14.97 -17.88 -22.44
C SER A 15 -16.13 -18.10 -23.40
N CYS A 16 -17.37 -17.75 -23.01
CA CYS A 16 -18.55 -17.97 -23.85
C CYS A 16 -19.58 -16.83 -23.76
N SER A 17 -20.28 -16.53 -24.86
CA SER A 17 -21.35 -15.53 -24.90
C SER A 17 -22.64 -16.07 -24.28
N LYS A 18 -23.42 -15.22 -23.59
CA LYS A 18 -24.67 -15.60 -22.89
C LYS A 18 -25.64 -16.47 -23.70
N LYS A 19 -25.70 -16.28 -25.02
CA LYS A 19 -26.59 -17.04 -25.93
C LYS A 19 -26.17 -18.50 -26.15
N LEU A 20 -24.89 -18.82 -25.98
CA LEU A 20 -24.32 -20.16 -26.23
C LEU A 20 -24.04 -20.95 -24.93
N VAL A 21 -24.28 -20.34 -23.76
CA VAL A 21 -24.01 -20.94 -22.43
C VAL A 21 -24.83 -22.21 -22.19
N LYS A 22 -26.10 -22.26 -22.62
CA LYS A 22 -26.97 -23.44 -22.44
C LYS A 22 -26.51 -24.65 -23.24
N SER A 23 -25.96 -24.44 -24.45
CA SER A 23 -25.53 -25.51 -25.35
C SER A 23 -24.10 -25.99 -25.10
N LEU A 24 -23.19 -25.11 -24.66
CA LEU A 24 -21.77 -25.45 -24.48
C LEU A 24 -21.39 -25.86 -23.05
N CYS A 25 -22.22 -25.60 -22.04
CA CYS A 25 -21.85 -25.86 -20.64
C CYS A 25 -23.04 -26.31 -19.77
N SER A 26 -23.73 -27.39 -20.16
CA SER A 26 -24.91 -27.92 -19.44
C SER A 26 -24.60 -28.45 -18.04
N LYS A 27 -23.38 -28.96 -17.79
CA LYS A 27 -22.96 -29.54 -16.50
C LYS A 27 -22.54 -28.52 -15.44
N CYS A 28 -22.03 -27.33 -15.81
CA CYS A 28 -21.51 -26.34 -14.85
C CYS A 28 -22.49 -25.19 -14.56
N TYR A 29 -23.73 -25.27 -15.05
CA TYR A 29 -24.75 -24.21 -14.98
C TYR A 29 -25.07 -23.68 -13.56
N ARG A 30 -24.67 -24.41 -12.51
CA ARG A 30 -24.84 -24.01 -11.10
C ARG A 30 -23.63 -23.28 -10.48
N ASN A 31 -22.49 -23.17 -11.17
CA ASN A 31 -21.29 -22.55 -10.62
C ASN A 31 -21.12 -21.10 -11.11
N GLN A 32 -21.23 -20.19 -10.14
CA GLN A 32 -21.09 -18.74 -10.18
C GLN A 32 -20.18 -18.20 -11.30
N TYR A 33 -20.78 -17.58 -12.33
CA TYR A 33 -20.04 -16.83 -13.36
C TYR A 33 -19.53 -15.50 -12.79
N LYS A 34 -18.24 -15.20 -12.95
CA LYS A 34 -17.71 -13.86 -12.65
C LYS A 34 -17.93 -12.97 -13.89
N LYS A 35 -18.67 -11.87 -13.74
CA LYS A 35 -18.74 -10.84 -14.78
C LYS A 35 -17.40 -10.12 -14.82
N THR A 36 -16.58 -10.40 -15.81
CA THR A 36 -15.39 -9.60 -16.08
C THR A 36 -15.79 -8.40 -16.96
N GLN A 37 -15.43 -7.21 -16.51
CA GLN A 37 -15.65 -5.98 -17.28
C GLN A 37 -14.31 -5.56 -17.89
N ILE A 38 -14.38 -5.15 -19.16
CA ILE A 38 -13.23 -4.69 -19.94
C ILE A 38 -13.30 -3.18 -20.06
N CYS A 39 -12.17 -2.50 -19.82
CA CYS A 39 -12.11 -1.05 -19.97
C CYS A 39 -12.27 -0.66 -21.45
N ILE A 40 -13.13 0.32 -21.75
CA ILE A 40 -13.29 0.82 -23.13
C ILE A 40 -11.97 1.39 -23.67
N ASP A 41 -11.19 2.06 -22.84
CA ASP A 41 -9.95 2.73 -23.25
C ASP A 41 -8.74 1.78 -23.25
N CYS A 42 -8.35 1.21 -22.09
CA CYS A 42 -7.15 0.37 -22.01
C CYS A 42 -7.34 -1.12 -22.34
N LYS A 43 -8.58 -1.57 -22.58
CA LYS A 43 -8.91 -2.99 -22.84
C LYS A 43 -8.48 -3.98 -21.74
N ASP A 44 -8.02 -3.51 -20.60
CA ASP A 44 -7.66 -4.37 -19.47
C ASP A 44 -8.90 -4.98 -18.81
N LEU A 45 -8.77 -6.25 -18.44
CA LEU A 45 -9.64 -6.96 -17.51
C LEU A 45 -9.29 -6.50 -16.10
N LYS A 46 -10.16 -5.72 -15.46
CA LYS A 46 -10.01 -5.36 -14.04
C LYS A 46 -11.18 -5.89 -13.23
N THR A 47 -10.95 -6.15 -11.95
CA THR A 47 -11.86 -7.02 -11.21
C THR A 47 -13.05 -6.34 -10.57
N ASN A 48 -13.18 -5.00 -10.47
CA ASN A 48 -14.44 -4.37 -9.96
C ASN A 48 -14.54 -2.83 -9.95
N THR A 49 -13.69 -2.05 -10.62
CA THR A 49 -13.72 -0.56 -10.52
C THR A 49 -14.02 0.13 -11.85
N PHE A 50 -15.14 -0.25 -12.46
CA PHE A 50 -15.63 0.42 -13.66
C PHE A 50 -16.76 1.37 -13.35
N VAL A 51 -16.65 2.60 -13.85
CA VAL A 51 -17.76 3.54 -13.87
C VAL A 51 -17.94 3.99 -15.31
N LYS A 52 -19.16 3.82 -15.85
CA LYS A 52 -19.47 4.11 -17.25
C LYS A 52 -18.51 3.40 -18.24
N GLY A 53 -18.11 2.16 -17.94
CA GLY A 53 -17.27 1.33 -18.82
C GLY A 53 -15.78 1.66 -18.84
N ARG A 54 -15.29 2.58 -18.00
CA ARG A 54 -13.86 2.89 -17.85
C ARG A 54 -13.33 2.48 -16.50
N CYS A 55 -12.10 1.97 -16.45
CA CYS A 55 -11.38 1.78 -15.21
C CYS A 55 -11.06 3.15 -14.56
N GLN A 56 -10.79 3.17 -13.26
CA GLN A 56 -10.56 4.40 -12.51
C GLN A 56 -9.47 5.31 -13.11
N SER A 57 -8.35 4.74 -13.56
CA SER A 57 -7.25 5.50 -14.16
C SER A 57 -7.67 6.13 -15.50
N CYS A 58 -8.24 5.33 -16.42
CA CYS A 58 -8.68 5.82 -17.72
C CYS A 58 -9.80 6.86 -17.59
N ARG A 59 -10.74 6.65 -16.66
CA ARG A 59 -11.76 7.66 -16.34
C ARG A 59 -11.15 8.96 -15.84
N THR A 60 -10.18 8.89 -14.94
CA THR A 60 -9.52 10.10 -14.41
C THR A 60 -8.81 10.87 -15.52
N SER A 61 -8.11 10.17 -16.42
CA SER A 61 -7.49 10.77 -17.60
C SER A 61 -8.51 11.40 -18.54
N TYR A 62 -9.61 10.68 -18.82
CA TYR A 62 -10.71 11.19 -19.64
C TYR A 62 -11.34 12.46 -19.05
N ASP A 63 -11.69 12.44 -17.76
CA ASP A 63 -12.33 13.58 -17.08
C ASP A 63 -11.40 14.80 -17.05
N ARG A 64 -10.09 14.60 -16.91
CA ARG A 64 -9.10 15.69 -16.96
C ARG A 64 -9.02 16.36 -18.33
N LEU A 65 -9.04 15.56 -19.41
CA LEU A 65 -8.89 16.04 -20.78
C LEU A 65 -10.20 16.63 -21.32
N VAL A 66 -11.32 15.94 -21.10
CA VAL A 66 -12.61 16.27 -21.72
C VAL A 66 -13.47 17.17 -20.84
N ASN A 67 -13.35 17.08 -19.51
CA ASN A 67 -14.18 17.83 -18.56
C ASN A 67 -13.33 18.55 -17.49
N PRO A 68 -12.34 19.39 -17.88
CA PRO A 68 -11.34 19.93 -16.95
C PRO A 68 -11.94 20.76 -15.82
N ASN A 69 -12.97 21.57 -16.10
CA ASN A 69 -13.63 22.39 -15.07
C ASN A 69 -14.37 21.54 -14.03
N THR A 70 -15.06 20.49 -14.48
CA THR A 70 -15.78 19.56 -13.62
C THR A 70 -14.81 18.74 -12.77
N TYR A 71 -13.69 18.30 -13.38
CA TYR A 71 -12.59 17.63 -12.70
C TYR A 71 -11.96 18.51 -11.62
N ALA A 72 -11.63 19.76 -11.94
CA ALA A 72 -11.04 20.71 -11.00
C ALA A 72 -11.96 20.99 -9.80
N LYS A 73 -13.26 21.22 -10.04
CA LYS A 73 -14.26 21.41 -8.98
C LYS A 73 -14.37 20.17 -8.08
N SER A 74 -14.44 18.98 -8.66
CA SER A 74 -14.48 17.72 -7.91
C SER A 74 -13.22 17.52 -7.06
N ARG A 75 -12.03 17.79 -7.63
CA ARG A 75 -10.75 17.71 -6.93
C ARG A 75 -10.70 18.68 -5.76
N ALA A 76 -11.09 19.93 -5.95
CA ALA A 76 -11.11 20.95 -4.89
C ALA A 76 -12.06 20.56 -3.75
N LYS A 77 -13.27 20.08 -4.08
CA LYS A 77 -14.22 19.57 -3.08
C LYS A 77 -13.66 18.37 -2.32
N ASN A 78 -13.00 17.44 -3.01
CA ASN A 78 -12.38 16.29 -2.37
C ASN A 78 -11.21 16.70 -1.46
N GLN A 79 -10.40 17.66 -1.90
CA GLN A 79 -9.31 18.22 -1.10
C GLN A 79 -9.82 18.85 0.19
N GLN A 80 -10.90 19.63 0.14
CA GLN A 80 -11.54 20.20 1.34
C GLN A 80 -12.07 19.12 2.28
N LYS A 81 -12.72 18.08 1.73
CA LYS A 81 -13.21 16.93 2.53
C LYS A 81 -12.06 16.20 3.23
N ILE A 82 -10.99 15.89 2.50
CA ILE A 82 -9.80 15.21 3.05
C ILE A 82 -9.16 16.09 4.13
N ALA A 83 -8.99 17.39 3.87
CA ALA A 83 -8.42 18.30 4.86
C ALA A 83 -9.25 18.36 6.15
N LYS A 84 -10.58 18.43 6.03
CA LYS A 84 -11.49 18.38 7.18
C LYS A 84 -11.36 17.06 7.95
N TYR A 85 -11.40 15.93 7.24
CA TYR A 85 -11.25 14.60 7.84
C TYR A 85 -9.91 14.45 8.57
N VAL A 86 -8.81 14.86 7.95
CA VAL A 86 -7.47 14.80 8.56
C VAL A 86 -7.44 15.66 9.83
N LYS A 87 -7.99 16.88 9.79
CA LYS A 87 -8.06 17.75 10.97
C LYS A 87 -8.86 17.12 12.11
N GLU A 88 -10.03 16.56 11.81
CA GLU A 88 -10.89 15.89 12.80
C GLU A 88 -10.20 14.65 13.37
N TYR A 89 -9.61 13.81 12.52
CA TYR A 89 -8.85 12.63 12.92
C TYR A 89 -7.66 13.00 13.81
N ASP A 90 -6.88 14.00 13.42
CA ASP A 90 -5.71 14.46 14.17
C ASP A 90 -6.10 15.00 15.54
N SER A 91 -7.17 15.81 15.61
CA SER A 91 -7.66 16.35 16.89
C SER A 91 -8.17 15.27 17.84
N SER A 92 -8.88 14.26 17.32
CA SER A 92 -9.44 13.17 18.12
C SER A 92 -8.40 12.14 18.56
N HIS A 93 -7.36 11.91 17.76
CA HIS A 93 -6.33 10.89 18.02
C HIS A 93 -5.01 11.49 18.52
N GLN A 94 -4.98 12.78 18.89
CA GLN A 94 -3.77 13.45 19.36
C GLN A 94 -3.18 12.75 20.59
N LYS A 95 -4.02 12.34 21.54
CA LYS A 95 -3.58 11.63 22.75
C LYS A 95 -2.89 10.31 22.43
N GLU A 96 -3.45 9.54 21.51
CA GLU A 96 -2.89 8.26 21.07
C GLU A 96 -1.57 8.45 20.31
N LYS A 97 -1.48 9.49 19.46
CA LYS A 97 -0.23 9.86 18.78
C LYS A 97 0.85 10.20 19.80
N ASN A 98 0.52 11.01 20.80
CA ASN A 98 1.45 11.39 21.87
C ASN A 98 1.89 10.16 22.68
N ALA A 99 0.97 9.26 23.04
CA ALA A 99 1.29 8.04 23.77
C ALA A 99 2.22 7.12 22.96
N ARG A 100 1.95 6.94 21.66
CA ARG A 100 2.81 6.15 20.76
C ARG A 100 4.20 6.76 20.61
N GLU A 101 4.28 8.08 20.51
CA GLU A 101 5.54 8.80 20.41
C GLU A 101 6.35 8.73 21.72
N ALA A 102 5.70 8.90 22.87
CA ALA A 102 6.32 8.71 24.18
C ALA A 102 6.88 7.29 24.34
N LYS A 103 6.10 6.26 23.95
CA LYS A 103 6.57 4.87 23.95
C LYS A 103 7.78 4.66 23.04
N ARG A 104 7.77 5.23 21.83
CA ARG A 104 8.91 5.15 20.90
C ARG A 104 10.17 5.78 21.48
N ARG A 105 10.04 6.93 22.15
CA ARG A 105 11.16 7.59 22.83
C ARG A 105 11.69 6.75 23.99
N SER A 106 10.81 6.22 24.84
CA SER A 106 11.21 5.33 25.95
C SER A 106 12.02 4.14 25.46
N VAL A 107 11.49 3.42 24.47
CA VAL A 107 12.18 2.27 23.84
C VAL A 107 13.55 2.68 23.31
N LYS A 108 13.65 3.82 22.62
CA LYS A 108 14.94 4.28 22.09
C LYS A 108 15.93 4.58 23.22
N ILE A 109 15.49 5.26 24.28
CA ILE A 109 16.34 5.59 25.45
C ILE A 109 16.79 4.31 26.15
N GLU A 110 15.88 3.39 26.43
CA GLU A 110 16.18 2.10 27.08
C GLU A 110 17.15 1.25 26.23
N ALA A 111 16.98 1.28 24.91
CA ALA A 111 17.86 0.59 23.99
C ALA A 111 19.19 1.32 23.75
N THR A 112 19.45 2.49 24.34
CA THR A 112 20.69 3.25 24.17
C THR A 112 21.61 3.04 25.40
N PRO A 113 22.62 2.14 25.32
CA PRO A 113 23.59 1.98 26.39
C PRO A 113 24.38 3.26 26.70
N LYS A 114 24.84 3.39 27.95
CA LYS A 114 25.61 4.56 28.42
C LYS A 114 26.94 4.77 27.68
N TRP A 115 27.52 3.71 27.12
CA TRP A 115 28.80 3.76 26.42
C TRP A 115 28.67 4.18 24.95
N VAL A 116 27.44 4.36 24.44
CA VAL A 116 27.20 4.76 23.05
C VAL A 116 27.62 6.20 22.83
N ASP A 117 28.36 6.40 21.74
CA ASP A 117 28.69 7.73 21.23
C ASP A 117 27.50 8.29 20.43
N LEU A 118 26.77 9.20 21.06
CA LEU A 118 25.59 9.83 20.47
C LEU A 118 25.95 10.77 19.31
N ASP A 119 27.15 11.34 19.30
CA ASP A 119 27.59 12.27 18.27
C ASP A 119 27.80 11.52 16.95
N LYS A 120 28.41 10.34 17.01
CA LYS A 120 28.55 9.46 15.85
C LYS A 120 27.19 8.96 15.31
N ILE A 121 26.24 8.64 16.19
CA ILE A 121 24.87 8.32 15.75
C ILE A 121 24.25 9.52 15.05
N GLN A 122 24.40 10.73 15.60
CA GLN A 122 23.86 11.93 15.01
C GLN A 122 24.50 12.22 13.64
N GLU A 123 25.81 12.01 13.52
CA GLU A 123 26.54 12.11 12.26
C GLU A 123 26.03 11.11 11.22
N PHE A 124 25.78 9.85 11.62
CA PHE A 124 25.15 8.85 10.75
C PHE A 124 23.77 9.31 10.24
N TYR A 125 22.93 9.90 11.11
CA TYR A 125 21.65 10.47 10.65
C TYR A 125 21.83 11.64 9.68
N LYS A 126 22.82 12.51 9.90
CA LYS A 126 23.15 13.65 9.03
C LYS A 126 23.67 13.21 7.66
N ASN A 127 24.44 12.13 7.62
CA ASN A 127 25.05 11.58 6.41
C ASN A 127 24.09 10.66 5.61
N CYS A 128 22.83 10.57 6.01
CA CYS A 128 21.82 9.79 5.29
C CYS A 128 21.64 10.29 3.85
N PRO A 129 21.89 9.45 2.82
CA PRO A 129 21.76 9.84 1.43
C PRO A 129 20.33 10.27 1.06
N ALA A 130 20.22 11.21 0.11
CA ALA A 130 18.94 11.68 -0.38
C ALA A 130 18.09 10.51 -0.93
N GLY A 131 16.83 10.41 -0.50
CA GLY A 131 15.91 9.36 -0.93
C GLY A 131 15.94 8.08 -0.07
N MET A 132 16.89 7.97 0.87
CA MET A 132 16.97 6.89 1.84
C MET A 132 16.48 7.32 3.23
N GLY A 133 16.34 6.37 4.13
CA GLY A 133 16.05 6.60 5.54
C GLY A 133 16.91 5.71 6.43
N VAL A 134 17.19 6.17 7.65
CA VAL A 134 17.88 5.38 8.67
C VAL A 134 16.89 4.42 9.33
N ASP A 135 17.25 3.15 9.38
CA ASP A 135 16.48 2.07 9.99
C ASP A 135 17.39 1.21 10.89
N HIS A 136 16.81 0.43 11.80
CA HIS A 136 17.55 -0.45 12.70
C HIS A 136 17.63 -1.86 12.14
N ILE A 137 18.81 -2.45 11.91
CA ILE A 137 18.97 -3.83 11.38
C ILE A 137 18.15 -4.82 12.21
N ILE A 138 18.37 -4.84 13.52
CA ILE A 138 17.58 -5.54 14.52
C ILE A 138 16.58 -4.55 15.15
N PRO A 139 15.27 -4.84 15.17
CA PRO A 139 14.27 -3.93 15.70
C PRO A 139 14.51 -3.63 17.18
N LEU A 140 14.32 -2.38 17.59
CA LEU A 140 14.42 -1.98 19.00
C LEU A 140 13.27 -2.53 19.86
N ASN A 141 12.14 -2.87 19.23
CA ASN A 141 10.95 -3.37 19.92
C ASN A 141 10.29 -4.49 19.10
N ASN A 142 10.59 -5.72 19.48
CA ASN A 142 9.97 -6.94 18.98
C ASN A 142 9.81 -7.91 20.16
N LYS A 143 8.88 -8.85 20.04
CA LYS A 143 8.59 -9.87 21.07
C LYS A 143 9.70 -10.89 21.22
N GLU A 144 10.41 -11.22 20.14
CA GLU A 144 11.40 -12.30 20.13
C GLU A 144 12.84 -11.80 20.33
N VAL A 145 13.21 -10.70 19.66
CA VAL A 145 14.58 -10.15 19.70
C VAL A 145 14.54 -8.63 19.70
N CYS A 146 15.21 -8.00 20.67
CA CYS A 146 15.42 -6.55 20.69
C CYS A 146 16.89 -6.19 20.41
N GLY A 147 17.09 -5.19 19.56
CA GLY A 147 18.41 -4.61 19.26
C GLY A 147 18.72 -3.38 20.12
N LEU A 148 19.99 -2.99 20.12
CA LEU A 148 20.45 -1.75 20.77
C LEU A 148 20.44 -0.57 19.78
N HIS A 149 20.26 0.65 20.26
CA HIS A 149 20.43 1.87 19.49
C HIS A 149 21.90 2.27 19.42
N VAL A 150 22.66 1.49 18.64
CA VAL A 150 24.09 1.65 18.38
C VAL A 150 24.33 1.77 16.87
N ILE A 151 25.47 2.32 16.45
CA ILE A 151 25.78 2.54 15.02
C ILE A 151 25.77 1.23 14.24
N GLU A 152 26.29 0.17 14.85
CA GLU A 152 26.38 -1.18 14.28
C GLU A 152 24.99 -1.79 14.02
N ASN A 153 23.96 -1.24 14.66
CA ASN A 153 22.57 -1.64 14.45
C ASN A 153 21.80 -0.67 13.54
N LEU A 154 22.45 0.37 12.98
CA LEU A 154 21.82 1.29 12.02
C LEU A 154 22.19 0.91 10.58
N GLN A 155 21.24 1.10 9.67
CA GLN A 155 21.42 0.91 8.24
C GLN A 155 20.64 1.97 7.45
N TYR A 156 21.10 2.29 6.24
CA TYR A 156 20.30 3.07 5.29
C TYR A 156 19.44 2.13 4.46
N LEU A 157 18.14 2.42 4.39
CA LEU A 157 17.20 1.72 3.52
C LEU A 157 16.47 2.69 2.61
N THR A 158 16.21 2.27 1.38
CA THR A 158 15.24 2.95 0.53
C THR A 158 13.83 2.80 1.11
N LYS A 159 12.92 3.69 0.70
CA LYS A 159 11.50 3.60 1.08
C LYS A 159 10.87 2.26 0.70
N GLU A 160 11.35 1.62 -0.35
CA GLU A 160 10.83 0.33 -0.80
C GLU A 160 11.31 -0.82 0.08
N GLU A 161 12.61 -0.88 0.38
CA GLU A 161 13.19 -1.90 1.25
C GLU A 161 12.60 -1.83 2.65
N ASN A 162 12.44 -0.62 3.21
CA ASN A 162 11.84 -0.44 4.52
C ASN A 162 10.39 -0.96 4.55
N ARG A 163 9.60 -0.75 3.48
CA ARG A 163 8.25 -1.33 3.37
C ARG A 163 8.28 -2.86 3.33
N ARG A 164 9.20 -3.45 2.55
CA ARG A 164 9.35 -4.92 2.48
C ARG A 164 9.73 -5.49 3.84
N LYS A 165 10.63 -4.84 4.58
CA LYS A 165 11.03 -5.22 5.93
C LYS A 165 9.85 -5.17 6.90
N ALA A 166 9.03 -4.12 6.87
CA ALA A 166 7.88 -4.00 7.74
C ALA A 166 6.87 -5.16 7.55
N ILE A 167 6.71 -5.66 6.32
CA ILE A 167 5.86 -6.82 6.02
C ILE A 167 6.46 -8.11 6.59
N ASN A 168 7.78 -8.27 6.51
CA ASN A 168 8.49 -9.49 6.92
C ASN A 168 8.83 -9.54 8.43
N SER A 169 8.78 -8.42 9.15
CA SER A 169 9.08 -8.33 10.59
C SER A 169 8.13 -9.12 11.51
N THR A 170 7.12 -9.78 10.96
CA THR A 170 6.28 -10.81 11.60
C THR A 170 6.80 -12.24 11.41
N ALA A 171 7.89 -12.43 10.68
CA ALA A 171 8.56 -13.72 10.45
C ALA A 171 10.04 -13.63 10.92
N PRO A 172 10.59 -14.72 11.49
CA PRO A 172 11.95 -14.71 12.04
C PRO A 172 12.98 -14.34 10.97
N HIS A 173 13.84 -13.37 11.30
CA HIS A 173 14.86 -12.85 10.40
C HIS A 173 15.85 -13.97 9.99
N LYS A 174 15.88 -14.32 8.70
CA LYS A 174 17.02 -15.06 8.12
C LYS A 174 18.23 -14.13 8.08
N ILE A 175 19.20 -14.38 8.94
CA ILE A 175 20.53 -13.79 8.87
C ILE A 175 21.15 -14.30 7.55
N MET A 176 21.36 -13.41 6.58
CA MET A 176 22.18 -13.74 5.41
C MET A 176 23.64 -13.74 5.87
N THR A 177 24.18 -14.93 6.12
CA THR A 177 25.63 -15.13 6.24
C THR A 177 26.25 -14.95 4.86
N GLY A 178 27.00 -13.87 4.67
CA GLY A 178 27.77 -13.63 3.46
C GLY A 178 28.94 -14.61 3.35
N GLY A 179 29.13 -15.13 2.15
CA GLY A 179 30.36 -15.76 1.68
C GLY A 179 30.99 -14.88 0.59
#